data_AF-A0A509ENN7-F1
#
_entry.id   AF-A0A509ENN7-F1
#
_cell.length_a   1.000
_cell.length_b   1.000
_cell.length_c   1.000
_cell.angle_alpha   90.00
_cell.angle_beta   90.00
_cell.angle_gamma   90.00
#
_symmetry.space_group_name_H-M   'P 1'
#
loop_
_entity.id
_entity.type
_entity.pdbx_description
1 polymer ?
#
loop_
_entity_poly.entity_id
_entity_poly.type
_entity_poly.pdbx_seq_one_letter_code
_entity_poly.pdbx_strand_id
1 'polypeptide(L)'
;MRPPRRLIIARLALIAGLAMLAAPAQAAGDGHGDGHGEPPKPVEALPVTPRGLPVELVRTLQLLQDRIARGSTQAHLAQRQLLVHIESRLAAVEPETWAVAENARAGVAFALAGGGPALLRRMLDGGKLGEAEAPLVLGALAYLEGREKEARTLLAKFDPRTMPASLAGQLALTQAAVTVRDAPVRAIELLDLARLLAPGTLVEEGALRREIFVVAQGGDARRFEALATQ
;
A
#
# COMPACT_ATOMS: atom_id res chain seq x y z
N MET A 1 16.85 -59.51 -27.85
CA MET A 1 18.05 -59.19 -27.03
C MET A 1 17.61 -58.72 -25.66
N ARG A 2 18.12 -59.36 -24.60
CA ARG A 2 17.91 -59.02 -23.17
C ARG A 2 18.77 -57.79 -22.77
N PRO A 3 18.41 -57.04 -21.72
CA PRO A 3 19.16 -55.88 -21.21
C PRO A 3 20.21 -56.30 -20.15
N PRO A 4 21.07 -55.36 -19.70
CA PRO A 4 21.19 -55.11 -18.26
C PRO A 4 21.29 -53.61 -17.94
N ARG A 5 20.61 -53.01 -16.96
CA ARG A 5 20.58 -53.14 -15.48
C ARG A 5 21.83 -52.60 -14.72
N ARG A 6 21.55 -51.56 -13.91
CA ARG A 6 22.20 -51.09 -12.65
C ARG A 6 23.47 -50.24 -12.86
N LEU A 7 23.70 -49.14 -12.12
CA LEU A 7 23.74 -49.02 -10.65
C LEU A 7 23.35 -47.61 -10.16
N ILE A 8 22.62 -47.59 -9.04
CA ILE A 8 22.49 -46.47 -8.10
C ILE A 8 23.78 -46.40 -7.28
N ILE A 9 24.40 -45.23 -7.14
CA ILE A 9 25.27 -44.90 -6.01
C ILE A 9 24.97 -43.47 -5.57
N ALA A 10 24.39 -43.38 -4.37
CA ALA A 10 24.34 -42.17 -3.57
C ALA A 10 25.74 -41.83 -3.04
N ARG A 11 26.14 -40.56 -3.07
CA ARG A 11 27.14 -40.02 -2.14
C ARG A 11 26.73 -38.66 -1.62
N LEU A 12 26.33 -38.71 -0.36
CA LEU A 12 26.36 -37.69 0.66
C LEU A 12 27.72 -36.94 0.65
N ALA A 13 27.71 -35.62 0.64
CA ALA A 13 28.84 -34.81 1.09
C ALA A 13 28.33 -33.47 1.63
N LEU A 14 28.14 -33.46 2.95
CA LEU A 14 28.04 -32.30 3.82
C LEU A 14 29.36 -31.54 3.79
N ILE A 15 29.37 -30.26 3.42
CA ILE A 15 30.49 -29.35 3.75
C ILE A 15 29.91 -28.14 4.45
N ALA A 16 30.32 -28.02 5.71
CA ALA A 16 29.98 -26.98 6.65
C ALA A 16 30.86 -25.74 6.46
N GLY A 17 30.30 -24.59 6.83
CA GLY A 17 30.99 -23.55 7.58
C GLY A 17 31.98 -22.65 6.82
N LEU A 18 31.52 -21.44 6.46
CA LEU A 18 32.41 -20.28 6.41
C LEU A 18 31.69 -19.08 7.04
N ALA A 19 31.83 -18.95 8.36
CA ALA A 19 31.48 -17.74 9.08
C ALA A 19 32.63 -16.73 8.92
N MET A 20 32.36 -15.62 8.24
CA MET A 20 33.25 -14.47 8.17
C MET A 20 33.35 -13.77 9.53
N LEU A 21 34.55 -13.73 10.11
CA LEU A 21 34.89 -12.85 11.23
C LEU A 21 35.00 -11.41 10.74
N ALA A 22 34.14 -10.52 11.23
CA ALA A 22 34.35 -9.08 11.17
C ALA A 22 34.97 -8.61 12.49
N ALA A 23 36.19 -8.06 12.43
CA ALA A 23 36.86 -7.42 13.56
C ALA A 23 36.35 -5.98 13.75
N PRO A 24 36.14 -5.49 14.98
CA PRO A 24 35.88 -4.07 15.19
C PRO A 24 37.17 -3.28 15.44
N ALA A 25 37.19 -2.06 14.93
CA ALA A 25 38.24 -1.07 15.08
C ALA A 25 38.31 -0.53 16.53
N GLN A 26 39.52 -0.40 17.05
CA GLN A 26 39.81 0.16 18.36
C GLN A 26 39.75 1.69 18.29
N ALA A 27 38.80 2.31 18.99
CA ALA A 27 38.82 3.74 19.32
C ALA A 27 39.23 3.86 20.80
N ALA A 28 40.37 4.53 21.03
CA ALA A 28 40.88 4.84 22.36
C ALA A 28 40.16 6.06 22.94
N GLY A 29 39.76 5.96 24.21
CA GLY A 29 39.19 7.05 24.99
C GLY A 29 39.19 6.66 26.46
N ASP A 30 40.18 7.14 27.19
CA ASP A 30 40.39 6.94 28.62
C ASP A 30 39.28 7.59 29.46
N GLY A 31 38.79 6.90 30.49
CA GLY A 31 37.88 7.48 31.48
C GLY A 31 37.26 6.46 32.43
N HIS A 32 37.82 6.37 33.63
CA HIS A 32 37.47 5.51 34.77
C HIS A 32 35.98 5.16 34.97
N GLY A 33 35.75 3.86 35.15
CA GLY A 33 34.51 3.30 35.71
C GLY A 33 34.59 1.78 35.72
N ASP A 34 35.00 1.19 36.84
CA ASP A 34 34.91 -0.25 37.09
C ASP A 34 33.44 -0.65 37.22
N GLY A 35 32.80 -0.83 36.08
CA GLY A 35 31.48 -1.42 35.94
C GLY A 35 31.56 -2.48 34.86
N HIS A 36 31.64 -3.74 35.27
CA HIS A 36 31.34 -4.87 34.39
C HIS A 36 29.85 -4.78 34.01
N GLY A 37 29.54 -3.92 33.04
CA GLY A 37 28.25 -3.89 32.39
C GLY A 37 28.08 -5.20 31.63
N GLU A 38 27.19 -6.04 32.13
CA GLU A 38 26.75 -7.27 31.48
C GLU A 38 26.39 -6.95 30.01
N PRO A 39 26.87 -7.72 29.02
CA PRO A 39 26.58 -7.45 27.62
C PRO A 39 25.05 -7.34 27.43
N PRO A 40 24.57 -6.35 26.65
CA PRO A 40 23.14 -6.13 26.49
C PRO A 40 22.48 -7.44 26.05
N LYS A 41 21.49 -7.88 26.84
CA LYS A 41 20.75 -9.11 26.55
C LYS A 41 20.17 -9.02 25.13
N PRO A 42 20.27 -10.09 24.31
CA PRO A 42 19.67 -10.10 22.99
C PRO A 42 18.21 -9.66 23.08
N VAL A 43 17.87 -8.58 22.37
CA VAL A 43 16.48 -8.11 22.31
C VAL A 43 15.68 -9.18 21.59
N GLU A 44 14.83 -9.88 22.33
CA GLU A 44 13.93 -10.88 21.77
C GLU A 44 13.02 -10.20 20.76
N ALA A 45 13.02 -10.70 19.52
CA ALA A 45 12.19 -10.15 18.47
C ALA A 45 10.72 -10.31 18.86
N LEU A 46 9.99 -9.21 18.93
CA LEU A 46 8.55 -9.24 19.19
C LEU A 46 7.87 -10.14 18.14
N PRO A 47 6.93 -11.02 18.55
CA PRO A 47 6.24 -11.89 17.62
C PRO A 47 5.46 -11.06 16.59
N VAL A 48 5.77 -11.25 15.31
CA VAL A 48 5.05 -10.61 14.19
C VAL A 48 4.06 -11.62 13.61
N THR A 49 2.77 -11.33 13.73
CA THR A 49 1.73 -12.14 13.10
C THR A 49 1.80 -11.98 11.58
N PRO A 50 1.89 -13.08 10.80
CA PRO A 50 1.87 -13.00 9.34
C PRO A 50 0.59 -12.34 8.83
N ARG A 51 0.73 -11.36 7.93
CA ARG A 51 -0.42 -10.70 7.30
C ARG A 51 -0.90 -11.49 6.07
N GLY A 52 -2.15 -11.27 5.69
CA GLY A 52 -2.71 -11.84 4.48
C GLY A 52 -1.96 -11.40 3.23
N LEU A 53 -1.90 -12.28 2.22
CA LEU A 53 -1.20 -12.02 0.95
C LEU A 53 -1.61 -10.69 0.29
N PRO A 54 -2.91 -10.31 0.20
CA PRO A 54 -3.29 -9.02 -0.36
C PRO A 54 -2.69 -7.82 0.34
N VAL A 55 -2.63 -7.86 1.68
CA VAL A 55 -2.05 -6.79 2.49
C VAL A 55 -0.55 -6.63 2.21
N GLU A 56 0.19 -7.74 2.12
CA GLU A 56 1.63 -7.70 1.84
C GLU A 56 1.96 -7.20 0.42
N LEU A 57 1.18 -7.62 -0.58
CA LEU A 57 1.36 -7.16 -1.96
C LEU A 57 1.09 -5.66 -2.09
N VAL A 58 0.03 -5.16 -1.47
CA VAL A 58 -0.29 -3.72 -1.49
C VAL A 58 0.75 -2.90 -0.76
N ARG A 59 1.26 -3.38 0.38
CA ARG A 59 2.38 -2.72 1.06
C ARG A 59 3.61 -2.65 0.18
N THR A 60 3.89 -3.71 -0.59
CA THR A 60 5.03 -3.73 -1.53
C THR A 60 4.87 -2.67 -2.63
N LEU A 61 3.65 -2.52 -3.18
CA LEU A 61 3.33 -1.46 -4.14
C LEU A 61 3.54 -0.07 -3.53
N GLN A 62 3.06 0.16 -2.32
CA GLN A 62 3.16 1.45 -1.64
C GLN A 62 4.63 1.83 -1.37
N LEU A 63 5.45 0.90 -0.91
CA LEU A 63 6.89 1.13 -0.74
C LEU A 63 7.62 1.49 -2.05
N LEU A 64 7.14 0.96 -3.19
CA LEU A 64 7.63 1.39 -4.50
C LEU A 64 7.15 2.82 -4.82
N GLN A 65 5.87 3.13 -4.58
CA GLN A 65 5.27 4.44 -4.82
C GLN A 65 5.87 5.55 -3.94
N ASP A 66 6.26 5.26 -2.71
CA ASP A 66 6.93 6.22 -1.83
C ASP A 66 8.34 6.56 -2.34
N ARG A 67 9.02 5.62 -3.01
CA ARG A 67 10.30 5.92 -3.69
C ARG A 67 10.07 6.77 -4.92
N ILE A 68 8.97 6.56 -5.62
CA ILE A 68 8.55 7.39 -6.74
C ILE A 68 8.28 8.83 -6.28
N ALA A 69 7.54 9.02 -5.19
CA ALA A 69 7.28 10.35 -4.61
C ALA A 69 8.57 11.09 -4.26
N ARG A 70 9.64 10.37 -3.91
CA ARG A 70 11.00 10.88 -3.67
C ARG A 70 11.88 11.00 -4.93
N GLY A 71 11.29 10.92 -6.12
CA GLY A 71 11.98 11.15 -7.40
C GLY A 71 12.70 9.93 -8.00
N SER A 72 12.45 8.71 -7.54
CA SER A 72 13.11 7.52 -8.09
C SER A 72 12.57 7.13 -9.47
N THR A 73 13.34 7.43 -10.52
CA THR A 73 13.06 7.02 -11.91
C THR A 73 13.07 5.50 -12.11
N GLN A 74 13.97 4.78 -11.43
CA GLN A 74 13.98 3.31 -11.47
C GLN A 74 12.68 2.71 -10.88
N ALA A 75 12.19 3.28 -9.78
CA ALA A 75 10.93 2.85 -9.19
C ALA A 75 9.74 3.09 -10.13
N HIS A 76 9.73 4.22 -10.84
CA HIS A 76 8.72 4.52 -11.86
C HIS A 76 8.69 3.46 -12.97
N LEU A 77 9.85 3.06 -13.50
CA LEU A 77 9.93 2.04 -14.56
C LEU A 77 9.40 0.67 -14.09
N ALA A 78 9.65 0.32 -12.82
CA ALA A 78 9.23 -0.96 -12.25
C ALA A 78 7.73 -1.01 -11.90
N GLN A 79 7.06 0.13 -11.73
CA GLN A 79 5.69 0.18 -11.19
C GLN A 79 4.68 -0.60 -12.02
N ARG A 80 4.71 -0.44 -13.35
CA ARG A 80 3.76 -1.13 -14.22
C ARG A 80 3.89 -2.65 -14.13
N GLN A 81 5.13 -3.15 -14.09
CA GLN A 81 5.40 -4.59 -13.97
C GLN A 81 4.93 -5.11 -12.60
N LEU A 82 5.14 -4.34 -11.53
CA LEU A 82 4.67 -4.70 -10.20
C LEU A 82 3.14 -4.74 -10.12
N LEU A 83 2.43 -3.78 -10.72
CA LEU A 83 0.96 -3.77 -10.79
C LEU A 83 0.44 -5.05 -11.45
N VAL A 84 0.99 -5.42 -12.62
CA VAL A 84 0.59 -6.65 -13.34
C VAL A 84 0.88 -7.90 -12.50
N HIS A 85 2.04 -7.97 -11.83
CA HIS A 85 2.37 -9.09 -10.95
C HIS A 85 1.38 -9.22 -9.79
N ILE A 86 1.07 -8.10 -9.12
CA ILE A 86 0.13 -8.08 -8.00
C ILE A 86 -1.26 -8.47 -8.49
N GLU A 87 -1.75 -7.92 -9.61
CA GLU A 87 -3.05 -8.27 -10.17
C GLU A 87 -3.16 -9.79 -10.41
N SER A 88 -2.16 -10.39 -11.05
CA SER A 88 -2.12 -11.84 -11.28
C SER A 88 -2.18 -12.66 -9.98
N ARG A 89 -1.42 -12.24 -8.95
CA ARG A 89 -1.42 -12.90 -7.64
C ARG A 89 -2.77 -12.77 -6.93
N LEU A 90 -3.36 -11.58 -6.94
CA LEU A 90 -4.67 -11.32 -6.33
C LEU A 90 -5.80 -12.01 -7.09
N ALA A 91 -5.68 -12.17 -8.41
CA ALA A 91 -6.60 -12.95 -9.23
C ALA A 91 -6.49 -14.46 -8.99
N ALA A 92 -5.45 -14.94 -8.31
CA ALA A 92 -5.26 -16.35 -8.02
C ALA A 92 -5.67 -16.76 -6.59
N VAL A 93 -6.01 -15.79 -5.72
CA VAL A 93 -6.45 -16.13 -4.34
C VAL A 93 -7.86 -16.72 -4.35
N GLU A 94 -8.12 -17.60 -3.38
CA GLU A 94 -9.45 -18.18 -3.15
C GLU A 94 -10.46 -17.10 -2.73
N PRO A 95 -11.74 -17.20 -3.13
CA PRO A 95 -12.78 -16.22 -2.78
C PRO A 95 -12.87 -15.93 -1.27
N GLU A 96 -12.69 -16.94 -0.43
CA GLU A 96 -12.72 -16.85 1.04
C GLU A 96 -11.68 -15.86 1.60
N THR A 97 -10.60 -15.59 0.86
CA THR A 97 -9.59 -14.59 1.22
C THR A 97 -10.22 -13.21 1.44
N TRP A 98 -11.29 -12.89 0.70
CA TRP A 98 -11.96 -11.59 0.73
C TRP A 98 -12.98 -11.45 1.87
N ALA A 99 -13.27 -12.53 2.61
CA ALA A 99 -14.08 -12.46 3.84
C ALA A 99 -13.34 -11.73 4.98
N VAL A 100 -12.01 -11.68 4.91
CA VAL A 100 -11.17 -10.94 5.85
C VAL A 100 -11.15 -9.46 5.47
N ALA A 101 -11.59 -8.60 6.38
CA ALA A 101 -11.76 -7.16 6.14
C ALA A 101 -10.48 -6.48 5.64
N GLU A 102 -9.33 -6.82 6.22
CA GLU A 102 -8.03 -6.27 5.84
C GLU A 102 -7.65 -6.61 4.40
N ASN A 103 -7.98 -7.83 3.95
CA ASN A 103 -7.74 -8.26 2.58
C ASN A 103 -8.65 -7.52 1.60
N ALA A 104 -9.95 -7.40 1.91
CA ALA A 104 -10.88 -6.66 1.07
C ALA A 104 -10.47 -5.18 0.93
N ARG A 105 -10.09 -4.53 2.04
CA ARG A 105 -9.58 -3.15 2.03
C ARG A 105 -8.27 -3.02 1.24
N ALA A 106 -7.38 -4.01 1.32
CA ALA A 106 -6.18 -4.06 0.49
C ALA A 106 -6.53 -4.18 -1.01
N GLY A 107 -7.51 -5.02 -1.38
CA GLY A 107 -8.00 -5.12 -2.76
C GLY A 107 -8.52 -3.79 -3.29
N VAL A 108 -9.27 -3.05 -2.48
CA VAL A 108 -9.74 -1.68 -2.81
C VAL A 108 -8.58 -0.71 -2.96
N ALA A 109 -7.62 -0.71 -2.03
CA ALA A 109 -6.44 0.13 -2.11
C ALA A 109 -5.63 -0.13 -3.38
N PHE A 110 -5.42 -1.40 -3.74
CA PHE A 110 -4.76 -1.79 -4.98
C PHE A 110 -5.47 -1.24 -6.22
N ALA A 111 -6.79 -1.46 -6.30
CA ALA A 111 -7.59 -1.04 -7.45
C ALA A 111 -7.53 0.48 -7.66
N LEU A 112 -7.69 1.25 -6.58
CA LEU A 112 -7.61 2.71 -6.60
C LEU A 112 -6.20 3.26 -6.87
N ALA A 113 -5.16 2.52 -6.48
CA ALA A 113 -3.76 2.88 -6.70
C ALA A 113 -3.22 2.55 -8.11
N GLY A 114 -4.08 2.08 -9.01
CA GLY A 114 -3.74 1.79 -10.42
C GLY A 114 -3.97 0.35 -10.87
N GLY A 115 -4.50 -0.52 -9.99
CA GLY A 115 -4.84 -1.91 -10.32
C GLY A 115 -6.09 -2.10 -11.19
N GLY A 116 -6.96 -1.08 -11.29
CA GLY A 116 -8.15 -1.11 -12.16
C GLY A 116 -9.33 -1.93 -11.59
N PRO A 117 -10.47 -1.98 -12.32
CA PRO A 117 -11.74 -2.50 -11.79
C PRO A 117 -11.87 -4.03 -11.80
N ALA A 118 -11.03 -4.75 -12.56
CA ALA A 118 -11.19 -6.18 -12.79
C ALA A 118 -11.16 -7.01 -11.49
N LEU A 119 -10.23 -6.68 -10.58
CA LEU A 119 -10.15 -7.32 -9.27
C LEU A 119 -11.43 -7.13 -8.45
N LEU A 120 -11.98 -5.91 -8.43
CA LEU A 120 -13.17 -5.60 -7.63
C LEU A 120 -14.41 -6.36 -8.13
N ARG A 121 -14.54 -6.51 -9.46
CA ARG A 121 -15.60 -7.36 -10.04
C ARG A 121 -15.46 -8.80 -9.57
N ARG A 122 -14.25 -9.38 -9.64
CA ARG A 122 -13.97 -10.74 -9.16
C ARG A 122 -14.29 -10.91 -7.68
N MET A 123 -13.95 -9.92 -6.85
CA MET A 123 -14.26 -9.94 -5.40
C MET A 123 -15.77 -10.00 -5.14
N LEU A 124 -16.56 -9.25 -5.93
CA LEU A 124 -18.02 -9.25 -5.85
C LEU A 124 -18.62 -10.57 -6.36
N ASP A 125 -18.16 -11.05 -7.51
CA ASP A 125 -18.62 -12.31 -8.11
C ASP A 125 -18.37 -13.52 -7.20
N GLY A 126 -17.29 -13.48 -6.42
CA GLY A 126 -16.98 -14.51 -5.44
C GLY A 126 -17.99 -14.59 -4.28
N GLY A 127 -18.74 -13.52 -3.99
CA GLY A 127 -19.81 -13.53 -2.99
C GLY A 127 -19.35 -13.78 -1.54
N LYS A 128 -18.06 -13.58 -1.23
CA LYS A 128 -17.47 -13.82 0.10
C LYS A 128 -17.14 -12.54 0.89
N LEU A 129 -17.44 -11.37 0.33
CA LEU A 129 -17.17 -10.11 1.01
C LEU A 129 -18.01 -9.98 2.29
N GLY A 130 -17.38 -9.47 3.35
CA GLY A 130 -18.10 -9.06 4.55
C GLY A 130 -19.11 -7.96 4.25
N GLU A 131 -20.22 -7.92 5.01
CA GLU A 131 -21.29 -6.94 4.82
C GLU A 131 -20.82 -5.48 4.96
N ALA A 132 -19.84 -5.23 5.83
CA ALA A 132 -19.26 -3.90 6.03
C ALA A 132 -18.34 -3.47 4.87
N GLU A 133 -17.65 -4.41 4.23
CA GLU A 133 -16.71 -4.17 3.15
C GLU A 133 -17.37 -4.14 1.77
N ALA A 134 -18.49 -4.83 1.57
CA ALA A 134 -19.17 -4.87 0.27
C ALA A 134 -19.51 -3.47 -0.30
N PRO A 135 -20.04 -2.51 0.48
CA PRO A 135 -20.28 -1.15 -0.01
C PRO A 135 -19.00 -0.40 -0.38
N LEU A 136 -17.88 -0.68 0.29
CA LEU A 136 -16.58 -0.08 -0.03
C LEU A 136 -16.08 -0.56 -1.39
N VAL A 137 -16.17 -1.88 -1.65
CA VAL A 137 -15.78 -2.50 -2.92
C VAL A 137 -16.67 -1.99 -4.06
N LEU A 138 -17.99 -1.96 -3.85
CA LEU A 138 -18.94 -1.43 -4.84
C LEU A 138 -18.69 0.05 -5.13
N GLY A 139 -18.45 0.87 -4.10
CA GLY A 139 -18.18 2.29 -4.26
C GLY A 139 -16.88 2.56 -5.04
N ALA A 140 -15.83 1.80 -4.75
CA ALA A 140 -14.57 1.89 -5.48
C ALA A 140 -14.70 1.43 -6.94
N LEU A 141 -15.47 0.36 -7.18
CA LEU A 141 -15.78 -0.10 -8.54
C LEU A 141 -16.57 0.96 -9.32
N ALA A 142 -17.62 1.52 -8.72
CA ALA A 142 -18.40 2.59 -9.31
C ALA A 142 -17.53 3.81 -9.66
N TYR A 143 -16.57 4.17 -8.82
CA TYR A 143 -15.61 5.23 -9.11
C TYR A 143 -14.77 4.91 -10.36
N LEU A 144 -14.17 3.72 -10.41
CA LEU A 144 -13.30 3.28 -11.51
C LEU A 144 -14.07 3.11 -12.84
N GLU A 145 -15.39 2.90 -12.77
CA GLU A 145 -16.27 2.78 -13.94
C GLU A 145 -16.98 4.10 -14.30
N GLY A 146 -16.65 5.21 -13.63
CA GLY A 146 -17.22 6.54 -13.93
C GLY A 146 -18.66 6.75 -13.46
N ARG A 147 -19.20 5.87 -12.60
CA ARG A 147 -20.53 6.01 -12.00
C ARG A 147 -20.47 6.93 -10.77
N GLU A 148 -20.18 8.22 -11.00
CA GLU A 148 -19.86 9.20 -9.93
C GLU A 148 -20.90 9.30 -8.81
N LYS A 149 -22.19 9.36 -9.16
CA LYS A 149 -23.30 9.50 -8.17
C LYS A 149 -23.39 8.29 -7.23
N GLU A 150 -23.24 7.10 -7.80
CA GLU A 150 -23.26 5.85 -7.04
C GLU A 150 -22.02 5.75 -6.16
N ALA A 151 -20.83 6.01 -6.73
CA ALA A 151 -19.57 6.03 -6.00
C ALA A 151 -19.63 6.97 -4.80
N ARG A 152 -20.13 8.20 -4.99
CA ARG A 152 -20.29 9.16 -3.89
C ARG A 152 -21.20 8.63 -2.79
N THR A 153 -22.35 8.07 -3.16
CA THR A 153 -23.34 7.57 -2.20
C THR A 153 -22.78 6.42 -1.36
N LEU A 154 -22.07 5.49 -1.99
CA LEU A 154 -21.50 4.32 -1.32
C LEU A 154 -20.27 4.69 -0.48
N LEU A 155 -19.37 5.50 -1.04
CA LEU A 155 -18.13 5.87 -0.38
C LEU A 155 -18.34 6.87 0.77
N ALA A 156 -19.41 7.69 0.76
CA ALA A 156 -19.73 8.61 1.86
C ALA A 156 -19.97 7.91 3.20
N LYS A 157 -20.22 6.60 3.20
CA LYS A 157 -20.42 5.79 4.41
C LYS A 157 -19.13 5.50 5.19
N PHE A 158 -17.97 5.74 4.59
CA PHE A 158 -16.67 5.40 5.16
C PHE A 158 -15.91 6.68 5.55
N ASP A 159 -15.51 6.79 6.82
CA ASP A 159 -14.60 7.86 7.26
C ASP A 159 -13.15 7.45 6.99
N PRO A 160 -12.41 8.19 6.12
CA PRO A 160 -11.00 7.92 5.85
C PRO A 160 -10.13 7.84 7.10
N ARG A 161 -10.46 8.57 8.17
CA ARG A 161 -9.68 8.59 9.42
C ARG A 161 -9.70 7.26 10.17
N THR A 162 -10.72 6.44 9.92
CA THR A 162 -10.91 5.14 10.56
C THR A 162 -10.34 3.99 9.71
N MET A 163 -9.90 4.29 8.49
CA MET A 163 -9.35 3.31 7.58
C MET A 163 -7.87 3.04 7.88
N PRO A 164 -7.35 1.84 7.52
CA PRO A 164 -5.93 1.58 7.62
C PRO A 164 -5.12 2.55 6.75
N ALA A 165 -3.90 2.87 7.16
CA ALA A 165 -3.02 3.81 6.45
C ALA A 165 -2.84 3.48 4.96
N SER A 166 -2.87 2.19 4.62
CA SER A 166 -2.79 1.72 3.22
C SER A 166 -3.97 2.13 2.34
N LEU A 167 -5.09 2.59 2.91
CA LEU A 167 -6.28 3.00 2.17
C LEU A 167 -6.72 4.44 2.49
N ALA A 168 -6.46 4.92 3.72
CA ALA A 168 -7.01 6.16 4.26
C ALA A 168 -6.85 7.37 3.32
N GLY A 169 -5.62 7.71 2.92
CA GLY A 169 -5.38 8.85 2.02
C GLY A 169 -6.00 8.66 0.63
N GLN A 170 -5.90 7.45 0.07
CA GLN A 170 -6.46 7.13 -1.24
C GLN A 170 -7.99 7.24 -1.24
N LEU A 171 -8.65 6.80 -0.17
CA LEU A 171 -10.10 6.92 0.00
C LEU A 171 -10.51 8.40 0.05
N ALA A 172 -9.82 9.22 0.85
CA ALA A 172 -10.09 10.66 0.93
C ALA A 172 -9.92 11.34 -0.45
N LEU A 173 -8.85 11.01 -1.18
CA LEU A 173 -8.60 11.52 -2.53
C LEU A 173 -9.68 11.11 -3.53
N THR A 174 -10.17 9.87 -3.45
CA THR A 174 -11.28 9.37 -4.27
C THR A 174 -12.61 10.04 -3.91
N GLN A 175 -12.92 10.18 -2.62
CA GLN A 175 -14.11 10.88 -2.15
C GLN A 175 -14.13 12.34 -2.61
N ALA A 176 -12.99 13.03 -2.57
CA ALA A 176 -12.86 14.38 -3.08
C ALA A 176 -13.22 14.46 -4.58
N ALA A 177 -12.68 13.53 -5.38
CA ALA A 177 -12.89 13.49 -6.83
C ALA A 177 -14.37 13.35 -7.21
N VAL A 178 -15.13 12.51 -6.51
CA VAL A 178 -16.57 12.32 -6.79
C VAL A 178 -17.46 13.41 -6.19
N THR A 179 -16.93 14.24 -5.28
CA THR A 179 -17.68 15.28 -4.56
C THR A 179 -17.49 16.66 -5.15
N VAL A 180 -16.36 16.89 -5.84
CA VAL A 180 -15.90 18.22 -6.28
C VAL A 180 -16.92 19.05 -7.06
N ARG A 181 -17.73 18.42 -7.91
CA ARG A 181 -18.72 19.12 -8.74
C ARG A 181 -19.87 19.71 -7.92
N ASP A 182 -20.30 19.01 -6.88
CA ASP A 182 -21.53 19.33 -6.17
C ASP A 182 -21.28 19.99 -4.81
N ALA A 183 -20.12 19.71 -4.20
CA ALA A 183 -19.71 20.32 -2.93
C ALA A 183 -18.20 20.61 -2.94
N PRO A 184 -17.75 21.65 -3.68
CA PRO A 184 -16.33 21.96 -3.86
C PRO A 184 -15.60 22.26 -2.53
N VAL A 185 -16.25 22.94 -1.59
CA VAL A 185 -15.68 23.20 -0.24
C VAL A 185 -15.41 21.88 0.48
N ARG A 186 -16.35 20.94 0.45
CA ARG A 186 -16.16 19.62 1.05
C ARG A 186 -15.07 18.82 0.34
N ALA A 187 -14.95 18.95 -0.98
CA ALA A 187 -13.87 18.31 -1.73
C ALA A 187 -12.50 18.86 -1.31
N ILE A 188 -12.37 20.17 -1.08
CA ILE A 188 -11.15 20.77 -0.55
C ILE A 188 -10.80 20.18 0.82
N GLU A 189 -11.75 20.08 1.75
CA GLU A 189 -11.51 19.46 3.07
C GLU A 189 -11.05 18.00 2.97
N LEU A 190 -11.56 17.25 1.98
CA LEU A 190 -11.14 15.86 1.73
C LEU A 190 -9.74 15.79 1.10
N LEU A 191 -9.36 16.76 0.28
CA LEU A 191 -8.00 16.87 -0.27
C LEU A 191 -7.01 17.22 0.84
N ASP A 192 -7.34 18.17 1.73
CA ASP A 192 -6.55 18.46 2.93
C ASP A 192 -6.37 17.21 3.78
N LEU A 193 -7.45 16.47 4.01
CA LEU A 193 -7.41 15.22 4.76
C LEU A 193 -6.53 14.17 4.08
N ALA A 194 -6.59 14.03 2.76
CA ALA A 194 -5.75 13.09 2.03
C ALA A 194 -4.25 13.39 2.23
N ARG A 195 -3.87 14.67 2.26
CA ARG A 195 -2.50 15.13 2.53
C ARG A 195 -2.07 14.81 3.95
N LEU A 196 -2.94 15.06 4.94
CA LEU A 196 -2.68 14.71 6.34
C LEU A 196 -2.53 13.21 6.56
N LEU A 197 -3.28 12.39 5.83
CA LEU A 197 -3.28 10.93 5.99
C LEU A 197 -2.16 10.22 5.23
N ALA A 198 -1.57 10.85 4.22
CA ALA A 198 -0.54 10.23 3.38
C ALA A 198 0.59 11.22 2.99
N PRO A 199 1.26 11.85 3.97
CA PRO A 199 2.33 12.80 3.71
C PRO A 199 3.56 12.12 3.09
N GLY A 200 4.26 12.83 2.21
CA GLY A 200 5.44 12.36 1.48
C GLY A 200 5.12 11.31 0.41
N THR A 201 3.85 11.14 0.03
CA THR A 201 3.41 10.13 -0.94
C THR A 201 2.83 10.76 -2.20
N LEU A 202 2.63 9.93 -3.23
CA LEU A 202 1.92 10.36 -4.46
C LEU A 202 0.46 10.77 -4.20
N VAL A 203 -0.14 10.34 -3.10
CA VAL A 203 -1.51 10.75 -2.73
C VAL A 203 -1.53 12.22 -2.31
N GLU A 204 -0.55 12.65 -1.50
CA GLU A 204 -0.39 14.06 -1.12
C GLU A 204 -0.17 14.94 -2.35
N GLU A 205 0.77 14.56 -3.22
CA GLU A 205 1.03 15.25 -4.49
C GLU A 205 -0.21 15.33 -5.39
N GLY A 206 -0.96 14.23 -5.48
CA GLY A 206 -2.20 14.17 -6.24
C GLY A 206 -3.29 15.06 -5.64
N ALA A 207 -3.35 15.14 -4.31
CA ALA A 207 -4.30 16.00 -3.60
C ALA A 207 -3.98 17.48 -3.80
N LEU A 208 -2.71 17.89 -3.61
CA LEU A 208 -2.21 19.25 -3.84
C LEU A 208 -2.57 19.75 -5.23
N ARG A 209 -2.23 18.99 -6.28
CA ARG A 209 -2.50 19.38 -7.66
C ARG A 209 -3.99 19.59 -7.91
N ARG A 210 -4.84 18.68 -7.42
CA ARG A 210 -6.30 18.80 -7.56
C ARG A 210 -6.84 20.00 -6.79
N GLU A 211 -6.35 20.24 -5.58
CA GLU A 211 -6.78 21.35 -4.73
C GLU A 211 -6.50 22.70 -5.40
N ILE A 212 -5.31 22.87 -5.99
CA ILE A 212 -4.95 24.07 -6.78
C ILE A 212 -5.99 24.34 -7.88
N PHE A 213 -6.39 23.32 -8.64
CA PHE A 213 -7.40 23.49 -9.69
C PHE A 213 -8.78 23.85 -9.14
N VAL A 214 -9.20 23.25 -8.04
CA VAL A 214 -10.52 23.53 -7.42
C VAL A 214 -10.56 24.95 -6.87
N VAL A 215 -9.50 25.37 -6.18
CA VAL A 215 -9.36 26.70 -5.60
C VAL A 215 -9.29 27.78 -6.69
N ALA A 216 -8.56 27.53 -7.79
CA ALA A 216 -8.49 28.43 -8.93
C ALA A 216 -9.86 28.66 -9.59
N GLN A 217 -10.69 27.61 -9.69
CA GLN A 217 -12.06 27.74 -10.20
C GLN A 217 -13.00 28.47 -9.22
N GLY A 218 -12.75 28.37 -7.93
CA GLY A 218 -13.53 29.01 -6.87
C GLY A 218 -13.17 30.47 -6.59
N GLY A 219 -12.06 30.98 -7.14
CA GLY A 219 -11.63 32.38 -6.98
C GLY A 219 -10.94 32.71 -5.65
N ASP A 220 -10.49 31.71 -4.88
CA ASP A 220 -9.75 31.95 -3.63
C ASP A 220 -8.25 32.11 -3.91
N ALA A 221 -7.88 33.34 -4.27
CA ALA A 221 -6.51 33.70 -4.66
C ALA A 221 -5.47 33.46 -3.57
N ARG A 222 -5.82 33.68 -2.28
CA ARG A 222 -4.89 33.50 -1.16
C ARG A 222 -4.52 32.03 -0.97
N ARG A 223 -5.53 31.16 -1.00
CA ARG A 223 -5.30 29.72 -0.88
C ARG A 223 -4.56 29.19 -2.11
N PHE A 224 -4.85 29.72 -3.30
CA PHE A 224 -4.11 29.38 -4.51
C PHE A 224 -2.61 29.71 -4.39
N GLU A 225 -2.25 30.93 -3.99
CA GLU A 225 -0.86 31.36 -3.79
C GLU A 225 -0.14 30.47 -2.75
N ALA A 226 -0.80 30.14 -1.65
CA ALA A 226 -0.23 29.29 -0.60
C ALA A 226 0.01 27.84 -1.05
N LEU A 227 -0.84 27.31 -1.95
CA LEU A 227 -0.68 25.96 -2.49
C LEU A 227 0.34 25.90 -3.64
N ALA A 228 0.45 26.96 -4.44
CA ALA A 228 1.36 27.02 -5.58
C ALA A 228 2.86 27.09 -5.20
N THR A 229 3.15 27.35 -3.93
CA THR A 229 4.52 27.48 -3.39
C THR A 229 5.01 26.24 -2.64
N GLN A 230 4.18 25.19 -2.54
CA GLN A 230 4.51 23.89 -1.94
C GLN A 230 4.99 22.91 -3.01
#